data_AF-A0A958NZC7-F1
#
_entry.id   AF-A0A958NZC7-F1
#
_cell.length_a   1.000
_cell.length_b   1.000
_cell.length_c   1.000
_cell.angle_alpha   90.00
_cell.angle_beta   90.00
_cell.angle_gamma   90.00
#
_symmetry.space_group_name_H-M   'P 1'
#
loop_
_entity.id
_entity.type
_entity.pdbx_description
1 polymer ?
#
loop_
_entity_poly.entity_id
_entity_poly.type
_entity_poly.pdbx_seq_one_letter_code
_entity_poly.pdbx_strand_id
1 'polypeptide(L)'
;MKAILIVFLAVFCLAVQADEDRYLLLGDFLPELAREIGPNELVYAEGGVSLVRVPVSQVEQFSRIVHDHYKACGGFMDVTHEIRKGRSAARLVWEYADPKDSGFEFAVRGDAFVADMVSMVSKDAYWNVLKSLEAMGSRSATNAKGAAAQKWIQGQATELTSGMPNVRVWTVETDHFFANK
;
A
#
# COMPACT_ATOMS: atom_id res chain seq x y z
N MET A 1 16.01 47.38 23.27
CA MET A 1 15.10 46.23 23.14
C MET A 1 14.00 46.58 22.16
N LYS A 2 14.00 45.98 20.96
CA LYS A 2 12.93 46.15 19.97
C LYS A 2 12.22 44.81 19.83
N ALA A 3 10.93 44.77 20.14
CA ALA A 3 10.09 43.60 19.92
C ALA A 3 9.76 43.52 18.43
N ILE A 4 10.00 42.35 17.82
CA ILE A 4 9.59 42.03 16.46
C ILE A 4 8.24 41.34 16.56
N LEU A 5 7.21 41.98 16.02
CA LEU A 5 5.88 41.41 15.83
C LEU A 5 5.93 40.49 14.61
N ILE A 6 5.79 39.18 14.82
CA ILE A 6 5.62 38.20 13.74
C ILE A 6 4.12 37.99 13.55
N VAL A 7 3.59 38.50 12.43
CA VAL A 7 2.21 38.22 12.00
C VAL A 7 2.23 36.92 11.20
N PHE A 8 1.63 35.86 11.76
CA PHE A 8 1.33 34.65 11.00
C PHE A 8 0.09 34.90 10.14
N LEU A 9 0.30 35.16 8.86
CA LEU A 9 -0.77 35.14 7.87
C LEU A 9 -0.99 33.67 7.46
N ALA A 10 -1.94 33.00 8.13
CA ALA A 10 -2.39 31.67 7.72
C ALA A 10 -3.29 31.84 6.49
N VAL A 11 -2.70 31.84 5.30
CA VAL A 11 -3.44 31.60 4.06
C VAL A 11 -3.80 30.12 4.05
N PHE A 12 -5.02 29.80 4.48
CA PHE A 12 -5.64 28.53 4.15
C PHE A 12 -5.90 28.54 2.64
N CYS A 13 -4.92 28.06 1.87
CA CYS A 13 -5.24 27.49 0.58
C CYS A 13 -6.12 26.28 0.85
N LEU A 14 -7.44 26.46 0.70
CA LEU A 14 -8.32 25.37 0.30
C LEU A 14 -7.81 24.93 -1.08
N ALA A 15 -6.81 24.04 -1.08
CA ALA A 15 -6.57 23.20 -2.22
C ALA A 15 -7.87 22.43 -2.41
N VAL A 16 -8.67 22.86 -3.38
CA VAL A 16 -9.59 21.95 -4.07
C VAL A 16 -8.67 20.84 -4.55
N GLN A 17 -8.62 19.75 -3.78
CA GLN A 17 -7.91 18.55 -4.15
C GLN A 17 -8.68 18.05 -5.37
N ALA A 18 -8.19 18.41 -6.57
CA ALA A 18 -8.74 17.91 -7.80
C ALA A 18 -8.84 16.40 -7.64
N ASP A 19 -10.04 15.85 -7.86
CA ASP A 19 -10.31 14.43 -7.71
C ASP A 19 -9.29 13.70 -8.61
N GLU A 20 -8.21 13.20 -8.01
CA GLU A 20 -7.10 12.66 -8.78
C GLU A 20 -7.51 11.29 -9.28
N ASP A 21 -7.50 11.10 -10.59
CA ASP A 21 -7.71 9.77 -11.14
C ASP A 21 -6.56 8.84 -10.75
N ARG A 22 -6.94 7.58 -10.53
CA ARG A 22 -6.08 6.44 -10.28
C ARG A 22 -6.15 5.46 -11.43
N TYR A 23 -5.03 4.82 -11.71
CA TYR A 23 -4.90 3.77 -12.72
C TYR A 23 -4.74 2.44 -12.01
N LEU A 24 -5.75 1.58 -12.10
CA LEU A 24 -5.78 0.31 -11.40
C LEU A 24 -5.64 -0.84 -12.41
N LEU A 25 -4.67 -1.73 -12.16
CA LEU A 25 -4.60 -3.03 -12.81
C LEU A 25 -5.54 -4.00 -12.10
N LEU A 26 -6.39 -4.67 -12.86
CA LEU A 26 -7.42 -5.60 -12.42
C LEU A 26 -7.26 -6.91 -13.17
N GLY A 27 -7.60 -8.02 -12.52
CA GLY A 27 -7.85 -9.29 -13.22
C GLY A 27 -9.26 -9.34 -13.82
N ASP A 28 -9.81 -10.54 -13.95
CA ASP A 28 -11.09 -10.84 -14.63
C ASP A 28 -12.38 -10.27 -14.00
N PHE A 29 -12.30 -9.43 -12.97
CA PHE A 29 -13.47 -8.94 -12.22
C PHE A 29 -14.00 -7.57 -12.70
N LEU A 30 -13.50 -7.07 -13.84
CA LEU A 30 -13.93 -5.79 -14.41
C LEU A 30 -15.44 -5.71 -14.77
N PRO A 31 -16.08 -6.74 -15.35
CA PRO A 31 -17.51 -6.69 -15.67
C PRO A 31 -18.40 -6.49 -14.44
N GLU A 32 -18.08 -7.17 -13.34
CA GLU A 32 -18.80 -7.04 -12.08
C GLU A 32 -18.59 -5.67 -11.42
N LEU A 33 -17.36 -5.14 -11.49
CA LEU A 33 -17.07 -3.78 -11.05
C LEU A 33 -17.92 -2.77 -11.82
N ALA A 34 -17.93 -2.83 -13.16
CA ALA A 34 -18.71 -1.91 -13.99
C ALA A 34 -20.22 -1.93 -13.66
N ARG A 35 -20.73 -3.06 -13.18
CA ARG A 35 -22.13 -3.21 -12.74
C ARG A 35 -22.42 -2.55 -11.40
N GLU A 36 -21.51 -2.62 -10.44
CA GLU A 36 -21.72 -2.17 -9.05
C GLU A 36 -21.40 -0.69 -8.83
N ILE A 37 -20.38 -0.16 -9.51
CA ILE A 37 -19.86 1.22 -9.34
C ILE A 37 -20.04 2.10 -10.58
N GLY A 38 -20.59 1.54 -11.64
CA GLY A 38 -20.77 2.23 -12.92
C GLY A 38 -19.56 2.10 -13.84
N PRO A 39 -19.68 2.60 -15.08
CA PRO A 39 -18.64 2.46 -16.08
C PRO A 39 -17.41 3.30 -15.68
N ASN A 40 -16.26 2.64 -15.65
CA ASN A 40 -14.95 3.29 -15.55
C ASN A 40 -14.27 3.28 -16.92
N GLU A 41 -13.34 4.20 -17.15
CA GLU A 41 -12.61 4.26 -18.42
C GLU A 41 -11.66 3.06 -18.51
N LEU A 42 -11.93 2.16 -19.46
CA LEU A 42 -11.00 1.09 -19.81
C LEU A 42 -9.86 1.68 -20.64
N VAL A 43 -8.64 1.66 -20.08
CA VAL A 43 -7.45 2.20 -20.73
C VAL A 43 -6.80 1.16 -21.63
N TYR A 44 -6.73 -0.10 -21.16
CA TYR A 44 -6.17 -1.23 -21.92
C TYR A 44 -6.66 -2.56 -21.33
N ALA A 45 -6.77 -3.60 -22.16
CA ALA A 45 -7.05 -4.96 -21.68
C ALA A 45 -6.38 -6.01 -22.59
N GLU A 46 -5.76 -7.01 -21.98
CA GLU A 46 -5.18 -8.17 -22.65
C GLU A 46 -5.00 -9.32 -21.65
N GLY A 47 -5.16 -10.58 -22.09
CA GLY A 47 -4.81 -11.75 -21.27
C GLY A 47 -5.57 -11.89 -19.94
N GLY A 48 -6.82 -11.43 -19.85
CA GLY A 48 -7.61 -11.47 -18.60
C GLY A 48 -7.23 -10.39 -17.59
N VAL A 49 -6.42 -9.41 -18.01
CA VAL A 49 -5.99 -8.28 -17.18
C VAL A 49 -6.43 -6.99 -17.84
N SER A 50 -6.95 -6.07 -17.04
CA SER A 50 -7.43 -4.76 -17.49
C SER A 50 -6.76 -3.65 -16.69
N LEU A 51 -6.36 -2.59 -17.38
CA LEU A 51 -6.01 -1.31 -16.77
C LEU A 51 -7.21 -0.38 -16.91
N VAL A 52 -7.73 0.09 -15.78
CA VAL A 52 -8.81 1.07 -15.75
C VAL A 52 -8.37 2.36 -15.08
N ARG A 53 -8.98 3.45 -15.51
CA ARG A 53 -8.88 4.74 -14.84
C ARG A 53 -10.14 4.98 -14.02
N VAL A 54 -9.95 5.33 -12.75
CA VAL A 54 -11.02 5.48 -11.76
C VAL A 54 -10.80 6.75 -10.94
N PRO A 55 -11.85 7.46 -10.51
CA PRO A 55 -11.71 8.54 -9.53
C PRO A 55 -11.17 8.00 -8.20
N VAL A 56 -10.29 8.75 -7.51
CA VAL A 56 -9.76 8.33 -6.19
C VAL A 56 -10.88 8.07 -5.18
N SER A 57 -11.99 8.81 -5.26
CA SER A 57 -13.17 8.63 -4.42
C SER A 57 -13.81 7.23 -4.53
N GLN A 58 -13.58 6.51 -5.63
CA GLN A 58 -14.11 5.16 -5.84
C GLN A 58 -13.18 4.03 -5.36
N VAL A 59 -11.90 4.31 -5.09
CA VAL A 59 -10.89 3.27 -4.79
C VAL A 59 -11.27 2.44 -3.55
N GLU A 60 -11.80 3.08 -2.50
CA GLU A 60 -12.28 2.33 -1.34
C GLU A 60 -13.47 1.43 -1.67
N GLN A 61 -14.37 1.87 -2.56
CA GLN A 61 -15.52 1.08 -2.98
C GLN A 61 -15.09 -0.13 -3.81
N PHE A 62 -14.08 0.03 -4.68
CA PHE A 62 -13.41 -1.07 -5.37
C PHE A 62 -12.92 -2.11 -4.36
N SER A 63 -12.17 -1.68 -3.33
CA SER A 63 -11.64 -2.61 -2.32
C SER A 63 -12.76 -3.35 -1.57
N ARG A 64 -13.86 -2.67 -1.23
CA ARG A 64 -15.04 -3.29 -0.60
C ARG A 64 -15.72 -4.31 -1.50
N ILE A 65 -15.94 -3.99 -2.77
CA ILE A 65 -16.55 -4.94 -3.72
C ILE A 65 -15.70 -6.19 -3.83
N VAL A 66 -14.39 -6.02 -4.00
CA VAL A 66 -13.50 -7.18 -4.11
C VAL A 66 -13.52 -8.01 -2.82
N HIS A 67 -13.50 -7.37 -1.65
CA HIS A 67 -13.60 -8.05 -0.38
C HIS A 67 -14.92 -8.79 -0.18
N ASP A 68 -16.05 -8.13 -0.42
CA ASP A 68 -17.36 -8.65 -0.10
C ASP A 68 -17.82 -9.71 -1.10
N HIS A 69 -17.54 -9.52 -2.40
CA HIS A 69 -17.96 -10.46 -3.45
C HIS A 69 -16.97 -11.61 -3.64
N TYR A 70 -15.67 -11.31 -3.69
CA TYR A 70 -14.65 -12.31 -4.02
C TYR A 70 -13.98 -12.90 -2.77
N LYS A 71 -14.36 -12.42 -1.57
CA LYS A 71 -13.77 -12.85 -0.28
C LYS A 71 -12.25 -12.72 -0.27
N ALA A 72 -11.74 -11.72 -0.98
CA ALA A 72 -10.32 -11.47 -1.16
C ALA A 72 -9.90 -10.15 -0.49
N CYS A 73 -8.77 -10.16 0.22
CA CYS A 73 -8.18 -8.95 0.78
C CYS A 73 -7.24 -8.31 -0.25
N GLY A 74 -7.82 -7.57 -1.21
CA GLY A 74 -7.07 -7.02 -2.35
C GLY A 74 -7.62 -7.51 -3.66
N GLY A 75 -6.87 -7.36 -4.75
CA GLY A 75 -7.30 -7.84 -6.07
C GLY A 75 -6.91 -6.93 -7.21
N PHE A 76 -6.53 -5.69 -6.90
CA PHE A 76 -6.05 -4.72 -7.87
C PHE A 76 -4.72 -4.10 -7.43
N MET A 77 -3.98 -3.56 -8.39
CA MET A 77 -2.72 -2.85 -8.15
C MET A 77 -2.84 -1.40 -8.64
N ASP A 78 -2.53 -0.44 -7.77
CA ASP A 78 -2.45 0.97 -8.15
C ASP A 78 -1.11 1.23 -8.87
N VAL A 79 -1.20 1.47 -10.19
CA VAL A 79 -0.06 1.79 -11.08
C VAL A 79 -0.08 3.25 -11.54
N THR A 80 -0.75 4.12 -10.78
CA THR A 80 -0.89 5.55 -11.11
C THR A 80 0.47 6.22 -11.29
N HIS A 81 1.45 5.90 -10.45
CA HIS A 81 2.78 6.49 -10.52
C HIS A 81 3.53 6.10 -11.80
N GLU A 82 3.44 4.83 -12.19
CA GLU A 82 4.04 4.28 -13.40
C GLU A 82 3.51 4.97 -14.64
N ILE A 83 2.18 5.13 -14.72
CA ILE A 83 1.52 5.83 -15.81
C ILE A 83 1.94 7.30 -15.83
N ARG A 84 1.99 7.97 -14.67
CA ARG A 84 2.46 9.38 -14.56
C ARG A 84 3.94 9.54 -14.93
N LYS A 85 4.76 8.50 -14.74
CA LYS A 85 6.16 8.42 -15.22
C LYS A 85 6.27 8.05 -16.70
N GLY A 86 5.16 7.91 -17.42
CA GLY A 86 5.13 7.63 -18.86
C GLY A 86 5.30 6.16 -19.23
N ARG A 87 5.11 5.22 -18.28
CA ARG A 87 5.06 3.79 -18.64
C ARG A 87 3.82 3.51 -19.48
N SER A 88 3.96 2.63 -20.47
CA SER A 88 2.85 2.22 -21.34
C SER A 88 1.85 1.34 -20.58
N ALA A 89 0.56 1.62 -20.77
CA ALA A 89 -0.54 0.79 -20.27
C ALA A 89 -0.44 -0.66 -20.77
N ALA A 90 -0.16 -0.85 -22.06
CA ALA A 90 0.00 -2.18 -22.65
C ALA A 90 1.16 -2.95 -21.99
N ARG A 91 2.28 -2.27 -21.74
CA ARG A 91 3.42 -2.88 -21.06
C ARG A 91 3.09 -3.28 -19.63
N LEU A 92 2.36 -2.45 -18.89
CA LEU A 92 1.96 -2.74 -17.51
C LEU A 92 1.01 -3.93 -17.44
N VAL A 93 0.03 -4.00 -18.35
CA VAL A 93 -0.90 -5.13 -18.45
C VAL A 93 -0.15 -6.42 -18.84
N TRP A 94 0.74 -6.35 -19.83
CA TRP A 94 1.55 -7.50 -20.24
C TRP A 94 2.45 -8.04 -19.11
N GLU A 95 3.17 -7.17 -18.41
CA GLU A 95 4.03 -7.57 -17.28
C GLU A 95 3.25 -8.17 -16.10
N TYR A 96 1.98 -7.79 -15.93
CA TYR A 96 1.10 -8.34 -14.91
C TYR A 96 0.48 -9.68 -15.34
N ALA A 97 0.10 -9.80 -16.62
CA ALA A 97 -0.50 -11.02 -17.17
C ALA A 97 0.53 -12.16 -17.31
N ASP A 98 1.79 -11.84 -17.59
CA ASP A 98 2.89 -12.79 -17.72
C ASP A 98 3.99 -12.47 -16.69
N PRO A 99 3.78 -12.81 -15.40
CA PRO A 99 4.76 -12.55 -14.37
C PRO A 99 6.03 -13.34 -14.67
N LYS A 100 7.16 -12.64 -14.77
CA LYS A 100 8.45 -13.27 -15.02
C LYS A 100 8.72 -14.34 -13.98
N ASP A 101 8.93 -15.58 -14.44
CA ASP A 101 9.59 -16.57 -13.61
C ASP A 101 10.97 -16.02 -13.25
N SER A 102 11.20 -15.86 -11.96
CA SER A 102 12.47 -15.36 -11.45
C SER A 102 13.61 -16.35 -11.71
N GLY A 103 13.30 -17.62 -12.03
CA GLY A 103 14.27 -18.68 -12.29
C GLY A 103 15.12 -19.03 -11.06
N PHE A 104 14.78 -18.50 -9.88
CA PHE A 104 15.47 -18.78 -8.64
C PHE A 104 14.89 -20.04 -8.00
N GLU A 105 15.72 -21.06 -7.90
CA GLU A 105 15.44 -22.22 -7.05
C GLU A 105 15.87 -21.91 -5.61
N PHE A 106 14.89 -21.83 -4.71
CA PHE A 106 15.16 -21.69 -3.28
C PHE A 106 15.33 -23.08 -2.66
N ALA A 107 16.51 -23.34 -2.07
CA ALA A 107 16.75 -24.54 -1.28
C ALA A 107 16.58 -24.22 0.21
N VAL A 108 15.84 -25.08 0.93
CA VAL A 108 15.79 -25.01 2.40
C VAL A 108 17.14 -25.44 2.96
N ARG A 109 17.78 -24.56 3.73
CA ARG A 109 19.08 -24.79 4.38
C ARG A 109 19.07 -24.15 5.75
N GLY A 110 19.84 -24.73 6.69
CA GLY A 110 20.08 -24.14 8.00
C GLY A 110 19.04 -24.50 9.06
N ASP A 111 18.49 -25.71 9.02
CA ASP A 111 17.40 -26.17 9.90
C ASP A 111 17.63 -25.87 11.38
N ALA A 112 18.85 -26.12 11.88
CA ALA A 112 19.21 -25.82 13.27
C ALA A 112 19.12 -24.32 13.59
N PHE A 113 19.66 -23.47 12.72
CA PHE A 113 19.58 -22.01 12.88
C PHE A 113 18.12 -21.52 12.81
N VAL A 114 17.32 -22.05 11.89
CA VAL A 114 15.90 -21.70 11.78
C VAL A 114 15.14 -22.14 13.03
N ALA A 115 15.39 -23.35 13.55
CA ALA A 115 14.77 -23.84 14.78
C ALA A 115 15.13 -22.94 15.98
N ASP A 116 16.39 -22.52 16.09
CA ASP A 116 16.84 -21.60 17.13
C ASP A 116 16.11 -20.24 17.00
N MET A 117 16.00 -19.67 15.80
CA MET A 117 15.28 -18.41 15.58
C MET A 117 13.80 -18.51 15.94
N VAL A 118 13.13 -19.60 15.53
CA VAL A 118 11.72 -19.83 15.84
C VAL A 118 11.50 -20.00 17.34
N SER A 119 12.44 -20.64 18.06
CA SER A 119 12.35 -20.81 19.51
C SER A 119 12.37 -19.49 20.30
N MET A 120 12.95 -18.44 19.73
CA MET A 120 13.01 -17.11 20.34
C MET A 120 11.76 -16.25 20.08
N VAL A 121 10.82 -16.71 19.26
CA VAL A 121 9.59 -15.96 18.96
C VAL A 121 8.70 -15.91 20.20
N SER A 122 8.44 -14.69 20.69
CA SER A 122 7.56 -14.47 21.84
C SER A 122 6.12 -14.21 21.40
N LYS A 123 5.21 -15.11 21.80
CA LYS A 123 3.76 -14.96 21.61
C LYS A 123 3.22 -13.70 22.30
N ASP A 124 3.74 -13.38 23.49
CA ASP A 124 3.29 -12.21 24.25
C ASP A 124 3.74 -10.91 23.57
N ALA A 125 4.96 -10.87 23.04
CA ALA A 125 5.44 -9.73 22.26
C ALA A 125 4.56 -9.50 21.01
N TYR A 126 4.22 -10.56 20.29
CA TYR A 126 3.28 -10.49 19.16
C TYR A 126 1.93 -9.89 19.59
N TRP A 127 1.36 -10.37 20.69
CA TRP A 127 0.05 -9.89 21.14
C TRP A 127 0.11 -8.44 21.62
N ASN A 128 1.21 -8.01 22.23
CA ASN A 128 1.36 -6.62 22.65
C ASN A 128 1.43 -5.67 21.44
N VAL A 129 2.13 -6.06 20.37
CA VAL A 129 2.17 -5.30 19.11
C VAL A 129 0.78 -5.19 18.49
N LEU A 130 0.06 -6.31 18.36
CA LEU A 130 -1.27 -6.31 17.75
C LEU A 130 -2.27 -5.46 18.55
N LYS A 131 -2.30 -5.58 19.88
CA LYS A 131 -3.15 -4.72 20.75
C LYS A 131 -2.82 -3.23 20.58
N SER A 132 -1.54 -2.91 20.48
CA SER A 132 -1.08 -1.52 20.32
C SER A 132 -1.56 -0.93 19.00
N LEU A 133 -1.45 -1.70 17.91
CA LEU A 133 -1.94 -1.29 16.60
C LEU A 133 -3.48 -1.17 16.58
N GLU A 134 -4.19 -2.15 17.14
CA GLU A 134 -5.66 -2.13 17.23
C GLU A 134 -6.19 -0.92 18.01
N ALA A 135 -5.55 -0.56 19.12
CA ALA A 135 -5.93 0.60 19.92
C ALA A 135 -5.85 1.94 19.18
N MET A 136 -5.06 2.04 18.09
CA MET A 136 -4.99 3.24 17.25
C MET A 136 -6.25 3.44 16.40
N GLY A 137 -7.09 2.41 16.21
CA GLY A 137 -8.27 2.44 15.35
C GLY A 137 -7.92 2.33 13.86
N SER A 138 -8.65 3.04 13.00
CA SER A 138 -8.38 3.04 11.55
C SER A 138 -7.01 3.64 11.23
N ARG A 139 -6.12 2.81 10.66
CA ARG A 139 -4.77 3.18 10.23
C ARG A 139 -4.70 3.46 8.73
N SER A 140 -5.76 4.03 8.15
CA SER A 140 -5.80 4.39 6.72
C SER A 140 -4.63 5.31 6.37
N ALA A 141 -4.03 5.09 5.19
CA ALA A 141 -2.89 5.84 4.69
C ALA A 141 -3.15 7.36 4.57
N THR A 142 -4.42 7.78 4.50
CA THR A 142 -4.81 9.18 4.30
C THR A 142 -5.10 9.94 5.59
N ASN A 143 -5.06 9.29 6.75
CA ASN A 143 -5.44 9.92 8.02
C ASN A 143 -4.28 10.03 9.01
N ALA A 144 -4.44 10.91 10.01
CA ALA A 144 -3.42 11.17 11.02
C ALA A 144 -3.07 9.93 11.87
N LYS A 145 -4.00 8.98 12.03
CA LYS A 145 -3.79 7.73 12.78
C LYS A 145 -2.92 6.75 12.00
N GLY A 146 -3.05 6.68 10.68
CA GLY A 146 -2.15 5.93 9.80
C GLY A 146 -0.72 6.46 9.89
N ALA A 147 -0.56 7.80 9.83
CA ALA A 147 0.74 8.44 10.02
C ALA A 147 1.33 8.15 11.43
N ALA A 148 0.50 8.16 12.48
CA ALA A 148 0.94 7.80 13.83
C ALA A 148 1.38 6.32 13.92
N ALA A 149 0.64 5.41 13.29
CA ALA A 149 0.99 3.99 13.24
C ALA A 149 2.33 3.75 12.52
N GLN A 150 2.55 4.42 11.38
CA GLN A 150 3.82 4.37 10.64
C GLN A 150 4.99 4.80 11.53
N LYS A 151 4.86 5.95 12.23
CA LYS A 151 5.90 6.43 13.15
C LYS A 151 6.13 5.48 14.32
N TRP A 152 5.06 4.90 14.86
CA TRP A 152 5.17 3.94 15.96
C TRP A 152 5.95 2.69 15.53
N ILE A 153 5.62 2.09 14.37
CA ILE A 153 6.33 0.93 13.82
C ILE A 153 7.81 1.27 13.59
N GLN A 154 8.11 2.45 13.01
CA GLN A 154 9.48 2.89 12.82
C GLN A 154 10.23 3.04 14.14
N GLY A 155 9.58 3.57 15.18
CA GLY A 155 10.15 3.67 16.52
C GLY A 155 10.48 2.31 17.13
N GLN A 156 9.56 1.35 17.03
CA GLN A 156 9.79 -0.02 17.50
C GLN A 156 10.97 -0.70 16.77
N ALA A 157 11.04 -0.54 15.44
CA ALA A 157 12.17 -1.06 14.66
C ALA A 157 13.50 -0.41 15.09
N THR A 158 13.50 0.91 15.29
CA THR A 158 14.70 1.65 15.73
C THR A 158 15.16 1.17 17.09
N GLU A 159 14.25 0.99 18.04
CA GLU A 159 14.52 0.50 19.40
C GLU A 159 15.15 -0.90 19.37
N LEU A 160 14.56 -1.84 18.62
CA LEU A 160 15.08 -3.21 18.44
C LEU A 160 16.49 -3.23 17.84
N THR A 161 16.83 -2.24 17.03
CA THR A 161 18.14 -2.15 16.35
C THR A 161 19.15 -1.25 17.05
N SER A 162 18.78 -0.60 18.17
CA SER A 162 19.58 0.46 18.81
C SER A 162 20.99 0.03 19.25
N GLY A 163 21.22 -1.27 19.46
CA GLY A 163 22.53 -1.85 19.78
C GLY A 163 23.29 -2.43 18.57
N MET A 164 22.76 -2.29 17.35
CA MET A 164 23.32 -2.92 16.15
C MET A 164 24.03 -1.88 15.28
N PRO A 165 25.37 -1.75 15.34
CA PRO A 165 26.10 -0.66 14.69
C PRO A 165 26.02 -0.66 13.16
N ASN A 166 25.62 -1.79 12.56
CA ASN A 166 25.52 -1.97 11.11
C ASN A 166 24.08 -1.92 10.59
N VAL A 167 23.11 -1.55 11.42
CA VAL A 167 21.70 -1.50 11.04
C VAL A 167 21.20 -0.06 11.04
N ARG A 168 20.43 0.30 10.02
CA ARG A 168 19.77 1.60 9.91
C ARG A 168 18.30 1.39 9.61
N VAL A 169 17.46 2.22 10.20
CA VAL A 169 16.01 2.22 9.98
C VAL A 169 15.62 3.51 9.29
N TRP A 170 14.90 3.41 8.17
CA TRP A 170 14.37 4.55 7.45
C TRP A 170 13.00 4.22 6.87
N THR A 171 12.21 5.25 6.60
CA THR A 171 10.92 5.12 5.92
C THR A 171 11.14 5.20 4.41
N VAL A 172 10.54 4.28 3.67
CA VAL A 172 10.47 4.34 2.21
C VAL A 172 9.09 4.87 1.86
N GLU A 173 9.02 5.97 1.11
CA GLU A 173 7.77 6.44 0.54
C GLU A 173 7.34 5.47 -0.56
N THR A 174 6.20 4.82 -0.37
CA THR A 174 5.58 3.96 -1.37
C THR A 174 4.36 4.68 -1.91
N ASP A 175 4.41 5.11 -3.17
CA ASP A 175 3.28 5.76 -3.85
C ASP A 175 2.13 4.78 -4.20
N HIS A 176 2.23 3.51 -3.75
CA HIS A 176 1.41 2.39 -4.20
C HIS A 176 0.58 1.78 -3.05
N PHE A 177 -0.69 1.51 -3.33
CA PHE A 177 -1.47 0.54 -2.57
C PHE A 177 -1.14 -0.86 -3.10
N PHE A 178 -0.42 -1.65 -2.30
CA PHE A 178 -0.23 -3.08 -2.57
C PHE A 178 -1.28 -3.88 -1.80
N ALA A 179 -2.14 -4.58 -2.51
CA ALA A 179 -2.98 -5.64 -1.95
C ALA A 179 -2.76 -6.90 -2.80
N ASN A 180 -1.71 -7.65 -2.45
CA ASN A 180 -1.37 -8.91 -3.12
C ASN A 180 -2.29 -10.05 -2.67
N LYS A 181 -2.52 -11.00 -3.60
CA LYS A 181 -3.13 -12.31 -3.36
C LYS A 181 -2.22 -13.20 -2.51
#